data_AF-A0A024JTS0-F1
#
_entry.id   AF-A0A024JTS0-F1
#
_cell.length_a   1.000
_cell.length_b   1.000
_cell.length_c   1.000
_cell.angle_alpha   90.00
_cell.angle_beta   90.00
_cell.angle_gamma   90.00
#
_symmetry.space_group_name_H-M   'P 1'
#
loop_
_entity.id
_entity.type
_entity.pdbx_description
1 polymer ?
#
loop_
_entity_poly.entity_id
_entity_poly.type
_entity_poly.pdbx_seq_one_letter_code
_entity_poly.pdbx_strand_id
1 'polypeptide(L)'
;MLNDPFRVGDLPATDGHSGLRENAPAPTGTVINTDNGLIDKLSLLSVNDIEDYWKSTYSQSLKGTFLPVAKLVSYDSNDPSSPIVCHNETYKLVNAFFTSRCNLIAWDRAVFMPVAQKYFGDMSVTGVLAHEFGHALQQMAKLVTKRDPTIVREQQADCFAGVYLYWVAAGKSPRFTLSTADGLDHVLAGIIVTRDPVMDAETENDDEHGSALDRVSAFQMGFISGASACSGINQQEIAQRRGDLPKALQTDPYGDTQTGEVAINEATLSTLMELLGKVFSPKTAPTLSFHTTGCPDAKPSPPASYCPATNTIMVDLAGLAAMAKVSDEKEHTLPQGDDTALSIMMSRYALAVQHERGLPMQSPWTALRTACLTGVVHRKMAEPIDTPSHKELLLTAGDLDEAVAGLLTNHMVASDADGTSVPAGFTRIAAFRGGVAGNMDACYSRYPG
;
A
#
# COMPACT_ATOMS: atom_id res chain seq x y z
N MET A 1 15.84 -11.23 -5.35
CA MET A 1 16.20 -9.79 -5.25
C MET A 1 15.36 -9.00 -4.24
N LEU A 2 14.23 -9.51 -3.72
CA LEU A 2 13.40 -8.82 -2.71
C LEU A 2 13.77 -9.11 -1.25
N ASN A 3 15.03 -9.50 -1.00
CA ASN A 3 15.50 -9.98 0.31
C ASN A 3 16.61 -9.09 0.87
N ASP A 4 17.04 -8.08 0.11
CA ASP A 4 18.07 -7.14 0.49
C ASP A 4 17.41 -5.92 1.14
N PRO A 5 17.69 -5.60 2.41
CA PRO A 5 17.14 -4.44 3.11
C PRO A 5 17.40 -3.09 2.46
N PHE A 6 18.43 -3.00 1.62
CA PHE A 6 18.88 -1.76 1.00
C PHE A 6 18.54 -1.68 -0.48
N ARG A 7 17.56 -2.48 -0.93
CA ARG A 7 17.07 -2.47 -2.32
C ARG A 7 15.56 -2.47 -2.43
N VAL A 8 15.09 -1.86 -3.51
CA VAL A 8 13.70 -1.88 -3.97
C VAL A 8 13.68 -2.51 -5.36
N GLY A 9 13.23 -3.76 -5.44
CA GLY A 9 13.45 -4.57 -6.64
C GLY A 9 14.95 -4.79 -6.88
N ASP A 10 15.46 -4.35 -8.03
CA ASP A 10 16.88 -4.35 -8.35
C ASP A 10 17.56 -2.97 -8.17
N LEU A 11 16.82 -1.95 -7.71
CA LEU A 11 17.32 -0.59 -7.47
C LEU A 11 17.82 -0.43 -6.02
N PRO A 12 18.84 0.40 -5.76
CA PRO A 12 19.24 0.74 -4.40
C PRO A 12 18.14 1.55 -3.71
N ALA A 13 17.94 1.34 -2.41
CA ALA A 13 17.03 2.13 -1.59
C ALA A 13 17.70 3.46 -1.21
N THR A 14 17.30 4.55 -1.88
CA THR A 14 17.83 5.90 -1.64
C THR A 14 16.72 6.91 -1.43
N ASP A 15 16.94 7.84 -0.51
CA ASP A 15 16.17 9.09 -0.39
C ASP A 15 16.61 10.10 -1.45
N GLY A 16 15.78 11.10 -1.73
CA GLY A 16 16.14 12.21 -2.61
C GLY A 16 14.95 12.92 -3.23
N HIS A 17 15.24 13.87 -4.12
CA HIS A 17 14.20 14.62 -4.83
C HIS A 17 13.28 13.68 -5.62
N SER A 18 11.98 13.84 -5.44
CA SER A 18 10.94 13.14 -6.18
C SER A 18 9.95 14.13 -6.76
N GLY A 19 9.78 14.11 -8.08
CA GLY A 19 8.96 15.07 -8.82
C GLY A 19 9.62 15.54 -10.10
N LEU A 20 9.22 16.71 -10.56
CA LEU A 20 9.71 17.31 -11.79
C LEU A 20 11.22 17.56 -11.74
N ARG A 21 11.92 17.25 -12.84
CA ARG A 21 13.33 17.62 -13.03
C ARG A 21 13.45 19.10 -13.38
N GLU A 22 14.51 19.74 -12.90
CA GLU A 22 14.80 21.15 -13.24
C GLU A 22 14.92 21.40 -14.74
N ASN A 23 15.42 20.40 -15.48
CA ASN A 23 15.59 20.43 -16.93
C ASN A 23 14.51 19.62 -17.68
N ALA A 24 13.34 19.38 -17.06
CA ALA A 24 12.24 18.68 -17.70
C ALA A 24 11.82 19.39 -19.00
N PRO A 25 11.59 18.66 -20.10
CA PRO A 25 10.98 19.21 -21.30
C PRO A 25 9.64 19.91 -20.99
N ALA A 26 9.33 20.97 -21.73
CA ALA A 26 8.04 21.64 -21.61
C ALA A 26 6.88 20.68 -21.95
N PRO A 27 5.69 20.87 -21.34
CA PRO A 27 4.51 20.08 -21.67
C PRO A 27 4.14 20.26 -23.14
N THR A 28 3.66 19.18 -23.75
CA THR A 28 3.22 19.12 -25.14
C THR A 28 1.79 18.55 -25.22
N GLY A 29 1.00 19.05 -26.16
CA GLY A 29 -0.40 18.65 -26.33
C GLY A 29 -1.38 19.70 -25.82
N THR A 30 -2.63 19.30 -25.65
CA THR A 30 -3.72 20.21 -25.27
C THR A 30 -4.61 19.53 -24.25
N VAL A 31 -4.95 20.28 -23.19
CA VAL A 31 -5.92 19.88 -22.18
C VAL A 31 -7.19 20.69 -22.40
N ILE A 32 -8.31 20.00 -22.56
CA ILE A 32 -9.63 20.63 -22.72
C ILE A 32 -10.07 21.16 -21.35
N ASN A 33 -10.67 22.36 -21.33
CA ASN A 33 -11.18 23.01 -20.12
C ASN A 33 -10.12 23.27 -19.03
N THR A 34 -8.86 23.41 -19.44
CA THR A 34 -7.75 23.75 -18.54
C THR A 34 -7.77 25.22 -18.11
N ASP A 35 -7.31 25.49 -16.89
CA ASP A 35 -6.99 26.84 -16.42
C ASP A 35 -5.50 27.20 -16.61
N ASN A 36 -4.71 26.27 -17.16
CA ASN A 36 -3.25 26.32 -17.29
C ASN A 36 -2.51 26.52 -15.95
N GLY A 37 -3.16 26.13 -14.85
CA GLY A 37 -2.61 26.12 -13.50
C GLY A 37 -1.50 25.09 -13.31
N LEU A 38 -0.91 25.08 -12.12
CA LEU A 38 0.21 24.18 -11.80
C LEU A 38 -0.19 22.71 -11.86
N ILE A 39 -1.38 22.37 -11.37
CA ILE A 39 -1.91 21.01 -11.43
C ILE A 39 -2.08 20.54 -12.87
N ASP A 40 -2.75 21.33 -13.72
CA ASP A 40 -2.94 20.95 -15.12
C ASP A 40 -1.61 20.80 -15.88
N LYS A 41 -0.61 21.63 -15.56
CA LYS A 41 0.73 21.51 -16.14
C LYS A 41 1.45 20.24 -15.66
N LEU A 42 1.38 19.94 -14.37
CA LEU A 42 1.93 18.71 -13.80
C LEU A 42 1.25 17.49 -14.43
N SER A 43 -0.08 17.46 -14.46
CA SER A 43 -0.85 16.37 -15.05
C SER A 43 -0.53 16.15 -16.53
N LEU A 44 -0.43 17.23 -17.32
CA LEU A 44 -0.04 17.12 -18.73
C LEU A 44 1.39 16.58 -18.90
N LEU A 45 2.33 17.01 -18.06
CA LEU A 45 3.70 16.48 -18.06
C LEU A 45 3.74 15.00 -17.70
N SER A 46 2.96 14.58 -16.69
CA SER A 46 2.82 13.18 -16.28
C SER A 46 2.32 12.33 -17.45
N VAL A 47 1.22 12.71 -18.10
CA VAL A 47 0.69 11.97 -19.26
C VAL A 47 1.69 11.93 -20.41
N ASN A 48 2.37 13.03 -20.72
CA ASN A 48 3.41 13.04 -21.76
C ASN A 48 4.53 12.02 -21.48
N ASP A 49 4.96 11.91 -20.22
CA ASP A 49 6.03 10.98 -19.84
C ASP A 49 5.58 9.51 -19.89
N ILE A 50 4.37 9.26 -19.41
CA ILE A 50 3.71 7.95 -19.45
C ILE A 50 3.53 7.50 -20.91
N GLU A 51 3.05 8.39 -21.79
CA GLU A 51 2.89 8.10 -23.21
C GLU A 51 4.23 7.83 -23.90
N ASP A 52 5.27 8.63 -23.63
CA ASP A 52 6.60 8.42 -24.19
C ASP A 52 7.17 7.05 -23.79
N TYR A 53 7.03 6.69 -22.51
CA TYR A 53 7.41 5.37 -22.01
C TYR A 53 6.67 4.25 -22.74
N TRP A 54 5.33 4.28 -22.71
CA TRP A 54 4.52 3.20 -23.28
C TRP A 54 4.69 3.08 -24.80
N LYS A 55 4.79 4.20 -25.52
CA LYS A 55 5.08 4.20 -26.96
C LYS A 55 6.37 3.43 -27.30
N SER A 56 7.38 3.52 -26.43
CA SER A 56 8.67 2.85 -26.65
C SER A 56 8.67 1.36 -26.29
N THR A 57 7.82 0.93 -25.35
CA THR A 57 7.90 -0.40 -24.73
C THR A 57 6.70 -1.31 -25.00
N TYR A 58 5.54 -0.75 -25.38
CA TYR A 58 4.26 -1.46 -25.47
C TYR A 58 4.35 -2.80 -26.21
N SER A 59 4.90 -2.77 -27.43
CA SER A 59 4.99 -3.95 -28.31
C SER A 59 5.91 -5.07 -27.79
N GLN A 60 6.71 -4.80 -26.76
CA GLN A 60 7.60 -5.79 -26.15
C GLN A 60 6.85 -6.77 -25.24
N SER A 61 5.76 -6.32 -24.60
CA SER A 61 5.06 -7.09 -23.57
C SER A 61 3.54 -7.18 -23.78
N LEU A 62 2.95 -6.25 -24.52
CA LEU A 62 1.51 -6.18 -24.73
C LEU A 62 1.15 -6.48 -26.18
N LYS A 63 0.03 -7.19 -26.36
CA LYS A 63 -0.54 -7.49 -27.67
C LYS A 63 -1.24 -6.24 -28.23
N GLY A 64 -1.35 -6.14 -29.54
CA GLY A 64 -2.02 -5.02 -30.21
C GLY A 64 -1.05 -3.90 -30.59
N THR A 65 -1.58 -2.69 -30.74
CA THR A 65 -0.81 -1.51 -31.16
C THR A 65 -1.02 -0.40 -30.16
N PHE A 66 0.07 0.24 -29.75
CA PHE A 66 -0.01 1.44 -28.93
C PHE A 66 -0.72 2.58 -29.69
N LEU A 67 -1.72 3.16 -29.04
CA LEU A 67 -2.44 4.34 -29.53
C LEU A 67 -2.48 5.36 -28.39
N PRO A 68 -2.02 6.61 -28.59
CA PRO A 68 -2.15 7.65 -27.57
C PRO A 68 -3.61 7.84 -27.12
N VAL A 69 -3.80 8.30 -25.87
CA VAL A 69 -5.13 8.66 -25.38
C VAL A 69 -5.60 9.86 -26.19
N ALA A 70 -6.85 9.83 -26.68
CA ALA A 70 -7.29 10.80 -27.69
C ALA A 70 -7.52 12.20 -27.12
N LYS A 71 -7.94 12.31 -25.86
CA LYS A 71 -8.25 13.59 -25.22
C LYS A 71 -7.84 13.59 -23.75
N LEU A 72 -7.40 14.76 -23.30
CA LEU A 72 -7.13 15.06 -21.89
C LEU A 72 -8.08 16.18 -21.47
N VAL A 73 -8.74 16.02 -20.34
CA VAL A 73 -9.75 16.97 -19.85
C VAL A 73 -9.47 17.34 -18.40
N SER A 74 -9.35 18.63 -18.13
CA SER A 74 -9.31 19.13 -16.75
C SER A 74 -10.69 19.66 -16.38
N TYR A 75 -11.14 19.40 -15.16
CA TYR A 75 -12.40 19.92 -14.66
C TYR A 75 -12.26 20.37 -13.19
N ASP A 76 -13.20 21.19 -12.73
CA ASP A 76 -13.22 21.70 -11.36
C ASP A 76 -14.42 21.08 -10.64
N SER A 77 -14.20 20.23 -9.65
CA SER A 77 -15.29 19.58 -8.91
C SER A 77 -16.06 20.53 -7.99
N ASN A 78 -15.54 21.71 -7.66
CA ASN A 78 -16.22 22.71 -6.83
C ASN A 78 -17.12 23.65 -7.64
N ASP A 79 -16.96 23.72 -8.96
CA ASP A 79 -17.73 24.61 -9.83
C ASP A 79 -19.07 23.98 -10.24
N PRO A 80 -20.24 24.54 -9.86
CA PRO A 80 -21.54 24.05 -10.33
C PRO A 80 -21.73 24.12 -11.85
N SER A 81 -20.87 24.86 -12.55
CA SER A 81 -20.84 24.98 -14.02
C SER A 81 -19.76 24.12 -14.69
N SER A 82 -19.11 23.23 -13.93
CA SER A 82 -18.12 22.27 -14.45
C SER A 82 -18.71 21.46 -15.61
N PRO A 83 -17.93 21.18 -16.68
CA PRO A 83 -18.47 20.58 -17.89
C PRO A 83 -18.83 19.11 -17.67
N ILE A 84 -19.87 18.62 -18.35
CA ILE A 84 -20.11 17.18 -18.46
C ILE A 84 -18.98 16.55 -19.28
N VAL A 85 -18.29 15.57 -18.71
CA VAL A 85 -17.15 14.88 -19.35
C VAL A 85 -17.53 13.43 -19.65
N CYS A 86 -17.66 13.09 -20.94
CA CYS A 86 -18.09 11.76 -21.40
C CYS A 86 -19.35 11.22 -20.70
N HIS A 87 -20.41 12.04 -20.62
CA HIS A 87 -21.67 11.72 -19.93
C HIS A 87 -21.59 11.68 -18.39
N ASN A 88 -20.46 12.07 -17.79
CA ASN A 88 -20.33 12.20 -16.34
C ASN A 88 -20.49 13.66 -15.90
N GLU A 89 -21.39 13.89 -14.94
CA GLU A 89 -21.48 15.17 -14.22
C GLU A 89 -20.23 15.33 -13.37
N THR A 90 -19.49 16.43 -13.57
CA THR A 90 -18.19 16.62 -12.91
C THR A 90 -18.26 17.52 -11.68
N TYR A 91 -19.36 18.26 -11.50
CA TYR A 91 -19.62 18.97 -10.26
C TYR A 91 -19.79 17.97 -9.12
N LYS A 92 -19.03 18.16 -8.03
CA LYS A 92 -18.89 17.27 -6.86
C LYS A 92 -18.23 15.91 -7.13
N LEU A 93 -17.71 15.68 -8.34
CA LEU A 93 -16.97 14.46 -8.66
C LEU A 93 -15.47 14.67 -8.37
N VAL A 94 -15.04 14.46 -7.12
CA VAL A 94 -13.63 14.56 -6.73
C VAL A 94 -12.89 13.29 -7.20
N ASN A 95 -12.33 13.31 -8.41
CA ASN A 95 -11.84 12.10 -9.09
C ASN A 95 -10.79 12.44 -10.19
N ALA A 96 -10.02 11.46 -10.65
CA ALA A 96 -9.49 11.39 -12.01
C ALA A 96 -9.76 10.02 -12.62
N PHE A 97 -10.18 9.98 -13.88
CA PHE A 97 -10.66 8.75 -14.50
C PHE A 97 -10.29 8.62 -15.98
N PHE A 98 -10.08 7.39 -16.42
CA PHE A 98 -10.10 7.00 -17.83
C PHE A 98 -11.48 6.46 -18.24
N THR A 99 -11.95 6.84 -19.42
CA THR A 99 -13.16 6.26 -20.02
C THR A 99 -12.92 5.67 -21.40
N SER A 100 -13.15 4.37 -21.51
CA SER A 100 -12.94 3.61 -22.74
C SER A 100 -13.87 4.03 -23.89
N ARG A 101 -15.08 4.52 -23.56
CA ARG A 101 -16.10 4.92 -24.53
C ARG A 101 -15.72 6.20 -25.28
N CYS A 102 -15.13 7.16 -24.59
CA CYS A 102 -14.70 8.42 -25.20
C CYS A 102 -13.19 8.50 -25.45
N ASN A 103 -12.43 7.49 -25.02
CA ASN A 103 -10.97 7.43 -25.07
C ASN A 103 -10.32 8.73 -24.55
N LEU A 104 -10.60 9.05 -23.29
CA LEU A 104 -10.06 10.23 -22.63
C LEU A 104 -9.66 9.93 -21.19
N ILE A 105 -8.68 10.69 -20.71
CA ILE A 105 -8.35 10.81 -19.29
C ILE A 105 -8.86 12.18 -18.82
N ALA A 106 -9.52 12.21 -17.67
CA ALA A 106 -9.98 13.43 -17.02
C ALA A 106 -9.48 13.52 -15.58
N TRP A 107 -9.27 14.73 -15.06
CA TRP A 107 -8.90 14.94 -13.66
C TRP A 107 -9.52 16.20 -13.05
N ASP A 108 -9.86 16.10 -11.77
CA ASP A 108 -10.26 17.24 -10.95
C ASP A 108 -9.03 18.06 -10.52
N ARG A 109 -8.94 19.28 -11.06
CA ARG A 109 -7.85 20.21 -10.75
C ARG A 109 -8.04 20.96 -9.43
N ALA A 110 -9.23 20.93 -8.85
CA ALA A 110 -9.62 21.81 -7.74
C ALA A 110 -9.54 21.13 -6.37
N VAL A 111 -9.80 19.83 -6.30
CA VAL A 111 -9.75 19.07 -5.04
C VAL A 111 -8.83 17.87 -5.15
N PHE A 112 -9.14 16.89 -6.02
CA PHE A 112 -8.46 15.59 -6.01
C PHE A 112 -6.95 15.67 -6.25
N MET A 113 -6.53 16.22 -7.39
CA MET A 113 -5.11 16.34 -7.73
C MET A 113 -4.32 17.25 -6.77
N PRO A 114 -4.86 18.41 -6.34
CA PRO A 114 -4.24 19.19 -5.26
C PRO A 114 -4.05 18.43 -3.95
N VAL A 115 -5.04 17.63 -3.52
CA VAL A 115 -4.93 16.80 -2.31
C VAL A 115 -3.83 15.76 -2.49
N ALA A 116 -3.83 15.04 -3.61
CA ALA A 116 -2.77 14.07 -3.92
C ALA A 116 -1.38 14.73 -3.86
N GLN A 117 -1.20 15.88 -4.51
CA GLN A 117 0.06 16.62 -4.50
C GLN A 117 0.45 17.11 -3.09
N LYS A 118 -0.50 17.69 -2.34
CA LYS A 118 -0.23 18.31 -1.05
C LYS A 118 0.22 17.30 0.00
N TYR A 119 -0.41 16.12 0.04
CA TYR A 119 -0.15 15.13 1.08
C TYR A 119 0.87 14.06 0.66
N PHE A 120 1.04 13.83 -0.64
CA PHE A 120 1.85 12.73 -1.16
C PHE A 120 2.85 13.15 -2.26
N GLY A 121 3.01 14.46 -2.51
CA GLY A 121 4.01 15.03 -3.42
C GLY A 121 3.66 14.89 -4.91
N ASP A 122 4.47 15.50 -5.77
CA ASP A 122 4.23 15.58 -7.23
C ASP A 122 4.11 14.19 -7.90
N MET A 123 4.86 13.21 -7.39
CA MET A 123 4.85 11.87 -7.96
C MET A 123 3.56 11.10 -7.67
N SER A 124 2.75 11.50 -6.67
CA SER A 124 1.44 10.89 -6.45
C SER A 124 0.46 11.24 -7.57
N VAL A 125 0.44 12.50 -8.04
CA VAL A 125 -0.32 12.95 -9.21
C VAL A 125 0.09 12.15 -10.45
N THR A 126 1.40 11.95 -10.62
CA THR A 126 1.93 11.12 -11.70
C THR A 126 1.51 9.64 -11.55
N GLY A 127 1.48 9.11 -10.32
CA GLY A 127 1.02 7.76 -10.02
C GLY A 127 -0.45 7.54 -10.34
N VAL A 128 -1.32 8.47 -9.93
CA VAL A 128 -2.76 8.47 -10.27
C VAL A 128 -2.94 8.45 -11.79
N LEU A 129 -2.26 9.33 -12.53
CA LEU A 129 -2.39 9.35 -13.98
C LEU A 129 -1.78 8.12 -14.66
N ALA A 130 -0.77 7.48 -14.05
CA ALA A 130 -0.23 6.21 -14.53
C ALA A 130 -1.21 5.06 -14.32
N HIS A 131 -2.01 5.10 -13.24
CA HIS A 131 -3.13 4.19 -13.03
C HIS A 131 -4.20 4.40 -14.11
N GLU A 132 -4.66 5.63 -14.34
CA GLU A 132 -5.67 5.92 -15.39
C GLU A 132 -5.20 5.48 -16.78
N PHE A 133 -3.92 5.72 -17.08
CA PHE A 133 -3.33 5.24 -18.32
C PHE A 133 -3.26 3.70 -18.38
N GLY A 134 -3.13 3.03 -17.23
CA GLY A 134 -3.25 1.58 -17.09
C GLY A 134 -4.56 1.04 -17.67
N HIS A 135 -5.70 1.70 -17.42
CA HIS A 135 -6.97 1.33 -18.07
C HIS A 135 -6.95 1.52 -19.59
N ALA A 136 -6.28 2.57 -20.08
CA ALA A 136 -6.10 2.75 -21.52
C ALA A 136 -5.30 1.58 -22.13
N LEU A 137 -4.24 1.12 -21.46
CA LEU A 137 -3.45 -0.03 -21.91
C LEU A 137 -4.26 -1.32 -21.95
N GLN A 138 -5.12 -1.55 -20.95
CA GLN A 138 -6.03 -2.69 -20.91
C GLN A 138 -6.95 -2.71 -22.13
N GLN A 139 -7.51 -1.55 -22.50
CA GLN A 139 -8.33 -1.42 -23.69
C GLN A 139 -7.54 -1.69 -24.97
N MET A 140 -6.35 -1.09 -25.11
CA MET A 140 -5.49 -1.28 -26.29
C MET A 140 -5.11 -2.76 -26.48
N ALA A 141 -4.75 -3.44 -25.39
CA ALA A 141 -4.31 -4.83 -25.40
C ALA A 141 -5.45 -5.85 -25.29
N LYS A 142 -6.70 -5.38 -25.12
CA LYS A 142 -7.90 -6.21 -24.92
C LYS A 142 -7.73 -7.20 -23.77
N LEU A 143 -7.19 -6.73 -22.64
CA LEU A 143 -6.88 -7.56 -21.48
C LEU A 143 -8.11 -7.87 -20.63
N VAL A 144 -9.09 -6.97 -20.65
CA VAL A 144 -10.32 -7.07 -19.85
C VAL A 144 -11.54 -6.75 -20.71
N THR A 145 -12.68 -7.26 -20.27
CA THR A 145 -14.01 -7.06 -20.84
C THR A 145 -14.96 -6.58 -19.75
N LYS A 146 -16.16 -6.15 -20.14
CA LYS A 146 -17.22 -5.78 -19.18
C LYS A 146 -17.68 -6.92 -18.26
N ARG A 147 -17.27 -8.16 -18.51
CA ARG A 147 -17.62 -9.33 -17.68
C ARG A 147 -16.57 -9.62 -16.61
N ASP A 148 -15.39 -9.03 -16.73
CA ASP A 148 -14.34 -9.21 -15.73
C ASP A 148 -14.67 -8.37 -14.49
N PRO A 149 -14.46 -8.91 -13.27
CA PRO A 149 -14.70 -8.16 -12.04
C PRO A 149 -13.91 -6.86 -12.00
N THR A 150 -14.50 -5.79 -11.44
CA THR A 150 -13.85 -4.47 -11.33
C THR A 150 -12.45 -4.56 -10.74
N ILE A 151 -12.27 -5.31 -9.65
CA ILE A 151 -10.96 -5.53 -9.03
C ILE A 151 -9.87 -6.07 -9.98
N VAL A 152 -10.22 -6.84 -11.02
CA VAL A 152 -9.24 -7.28 -12.02
C VAL A 152 -8.75 -6.08 -12.83
N ARG A 153 -9.67 -5.19 -13.22
CA ARG A 153 -9.36 -3.97 -13.97
C ARG A 153 -8.52 -3.01 -13.11
N GLU A 154 -8.90 -2.79 -11.86
CA GLU A 154 -8.17 -1.89 -10.97
C GLU A 154 -6.76 -2.41 -10.66
N GLN A 155 -6.62 -3.70 -10.34
CA GLN A 155 -5.30 -4.26 -10.04
C GLN A 155 -4.40 -4.37 -11.28
N GLN A 156 -4.95 -4.58 -12.47
CA GLN A 156 -4.14 -4.43 -13.69
C GLN A 156 -3.63 -3.00 -13.87
N ALA A 157 -4.44 -1.98 -13.56
CA ALA A 157 -4.08 -0.57 -13.70
C ALA A 157 -2.98 -0.16 -12.69
N ASP A 158 -3.15 -0.51 -11.42
CA ASP A 158 -2.12 -0.32 -10.38
C ASP A 158 -0.80 -1.01 -10.76
N CYS A 159 -0.88 -2.23 -11.32
CA CYS A 159 0.31 -2.93 -11.81
C CYS A 159 1.00 -2.17 -12.95
N PHE A 160 0.27 -1.69 -13.96
CA PHE A 160 0.86 -0.89 -15.03
C PHE A 160 1.46 0.43 -14.54
N ALA A 161 0.86 1.06 -13.53
CA ALA A 161 1.45 2.23 -12.87
C ALA A 161 2.82 1.90 -12.26
N GLY A 162 2.93 0.76 -11.58
CA GLY A 162 4.19 0.25 -11.03
C GLY A 162 5.26 0.02 -12.10
N VAL A 163 4.89 -0.50 -13.28
CA VAL A 163 5.82 -0.69 -14.41
C VAL A 163 6.43 0.63 -14.87
N TYR A 164 5.60 1.66 -15.04
CA TYR A 164 6.08 2.98 -15.46
C TYR A 164 6.93 3.65 -14.35
N LEU A 165 6.49 3.59 -13.09
CA LEU A 165 7.21 4.23 -11.98
C LEU A 165 8.55 3.55 -11.69
N TYR A 166 8.71 2.25 -11.97
CA TYR A 166 10.03 1.62 -11.99
C TYR A 166 10.98 2.30 -12.98
N TRP A 167 10.50 2.62 -14.19
CA TRP A 167 11.32 3.29 -15.20
C TRP A 167 11.75 4.71 -14.78
N VAL A 168 10.87 5.44 -14.08
CA VAL A 168 11.19 6.74 -13.48
C VAL A 168 12.24 6.57 -12.36
N ALA A 169 12.02 5.63 -11.44
CA ALA A 169 12.94 5.35 -10.33
C ALA A 169 14.31 4.86 -10.79
N ALA A 170 14.37 4.16 -11.92
CA ALA A 170 15.61 3.78 -12.59
C ALA A 170 16.35 4.96 -13.26
N GLY A 171 15.85 6.20 -13.09
CA GLY A 171 16.46 7.43 -13.60
C GLY A 171 16.26 7.69 -15.08
N LYS A 172 15.42 6.90 -15.77
CA LYS A 172 15.30 6.91 -17.23
C LYS A 172 14.32 7.96 -17.76
N SER A 173 13.42 8.46 -16.91
CA SER A 173 12.50 9.54 -17.28
C SER A 173 13.24 10.83 -17.62
N PRO A 174 12.90 11.51 -18.72
CA PRO A 174 13.42 12.86 -19.00
C PRO A 174 12.71 13.95 -18.20
N ARG A 175 11.51 13.68 -17.64
CA ARG A 175 10.69 14.69 -16.96
C ARG A 175 10.70 14.57 -15.44
N PHE A 176 10.82 13.35 -14.91
CA PHE A 176 10.64 13.06 -13.49
C PHE A 176 11.84 12.35 -12.87
N THR A 177 12.02 12.58 -11.58
CA THR A 177 12.88 11.78 -10.70
C THR A 177 12.00 11.14 -9.63
N LEU A 178 12.33 9.92 -9.24
CA LEU A 178 11.67 9.22 -8.15
C LEU A 178 12.73 8.53 -7.29
N SER A 179 12.88 8.97 -6.05
CA SER A 179 13.62 8.25 -5.03
C SER A 179 12.85 7.00 -4.61
N THR A 180 13.56 5.92 -4.30
CA THR A 180 12.96 4.61 -4.00
C THR A 180 12.61 4.42 -2.52
N ALA A 181 13.09 5.30 -1.64
CA ALA A 181 12.71 5.35 -0.23
C ALA A 181 11.56 6.34 -0.06
N ASP A 182 11.80 7.54 0.50
CA ASP A 182 10.78 8.56 0.78
C ASP A 182 9.81 8.86 -0.39
N GLY A 183 10.32 9.02 -1.60
CA GLY A 183 9.52 9.33 -2.79
C GLY A 183 8.52 8.25 -3.15
N LEU A 184 8.99 7.01 -3.27
CA LEU A 184 8.14 5.86 -3.59
C LEU A 184 7.18 5.55 -2.45
N ASP A 185 7.57 5.78 -1.20
CA ASP A 185 6.69 5.64 -0.04
C ASP A 185 5.51 6.62 -0.12
N HIS A 186 5.75 7.87 -0.53
CA HIS A 186 4.67 8.82 -0.77
C HIS A 186 3.76 8.40 -1.93
N VAL A 187 4.30 7.85 -3.02
CA VAL A 187 3.47 7.33 -4.12
C VAL A 187 2.59 6.17 -3.65
N LEU A 188 3.15 5.21 -2.90
CA LEU A 188 2.38 4.10 -2.34
C LEU A 188 1.30 4.60 -1.35
N ALA A 189 1.63 5.59 -0.52
CA ALA A 189 0.66 6.21 0.37
C ALA A 189 -0.48 6.89 -0.41
N GLY A 190 -0.14 7.61 -1.48
CA GLY A 190 -1.10 8.19 -2.41
C GLY A 190 -2.04 7.13 -2.97
N ILE A 191 -1.49 6.03 -3.53
CA ILE A 191 -2.29 4.91 -4.06
C ILE A 191 -3.22 4.32 -2.99
N ILE A 192 -2.83 4.25 -1.73
CA ILE A 192 -3.71 3.70 -0.68
C ILE A 192 -4.88 4.66 -0.35
N VAL A 193 -4.59 5.97 -0.28
CA VAL A 193 -5.56 7.00 0.17
C VAL A 193 -6.45 7.51 -0.96
N THR A 194 -5.93 7.61 -2.19
CA THR A 194 -6.71 8.04 -3.34
C THR A 194 -7.55 6.86 -3.85
N ARG A 195 -8.70 6.66 -3.20
CA ARG A 195 -9.77 5.77 -3.66
C ARG A 195 -10.77 6.63 -4.42
N ASP A 196 -10.59 6.70 -5.72
CA ASP A 196 -11.53 7.39 -6.57
C ASP A 196 -12.78 6.53 -6.85
N PRO A 197 -13.96 7.13 -7.07
CA PRO A 197 -15.14 6.38 -7.51
C PRO A 197 -14.90 5.68 -8.86
N VAL A 198 -15.13 4.35 -8.94
CA VAL A 198 -14.97 3.61 -10.19
C VAL A 198 -16.16 3.87 -11.13
N MET A 199 -15.90 4.60 -12.22
CA MET A 199 -16.95 5.11 -13.12
C MET A 199 -17.74 4.04 -13.91
N ASP A 200 -17.21 2.82 -14.02
CA ASP A 200 -17.78 1.72 -14.82
C ASP A 200 -18.41 0.60 -13.97
N ALA A 201 -18.51 0.80 -12.66
CA ALA A 201 -19.04 -0.20 -11.76
C ALA A 201 -20.53 -0.04 -11.50
N GLU A 202 -21.21 -1.16 -11.24
CA GLU A 202 -22.67 -1.18 -11.03
C GLU A 202 -23.07 -0.68 -9.63
N THR A 203 -22.11 -0.45 -8.73
CA THR A 203 -22.31 0.00 -7.35
C THR A 203 -21.26 1.05 -6.95
N GLU A 204 -21.64 2.13 -6.28
CA GLU A 204 -20.68 3.03 -5.60
C GLU A 204 -20.27 2.37 -4.27
N ASN A 205 -19.33 1.42 -4.29
CA ASN A 205 -18.75 0.84 -3.07
C ASN A 205 -17.21 0.91 -3.14
N ASP A 206 -16.58 1.34 -2.06
CA ASP A 206 -15.11 1.47 -1.92
C ASP A 206 -14.32 0.16 -2.03
N ASP A 207 -15.00 -1.00 -2.12
CA ASP A 207 -14.39 -2.34 -2.24
C ASP A 207 -13.95 -2.69 -3.68
N GLU A 208 -14.19 -1.81 -4.65
CA GLU A 208 -14.00 -2.12 -6.07
C GLU A 208 -12.54 -2.05 -6.53
N HIS A 209 -11.74 -1.19 -5.89
CA HIS A 209 -10.28 -1.13 -6.03
C HIS A 209 -9.55 -2.26 -5.30
N GLY A 210 -10.22 -2.86 -4.31
CA GLY A 210 -9.64 -3.80 -3.34
C GLY A 210 -8.92 -3.11 -2.17
N SER A 211 -8.42 -3.94 -1.26
CA SER A 211 -7.69 -3.49 -0.05
C SER A 211 -6.40 -2.73 -0.40
N ALA A 212 -5.87 -1.93 0.53
CA ALA A 212 -4.53 -1.34 0.42
C ALA A 212 -3.47 -2.41 0.11
N LEU A 213 -3.59 -3.58 0.73
CA LEU A 213 -2.71 -4.72 0.46
C LEU A 213 -2.82 -5.20 -0.99
N ASP A 214 -4.02 -5.25 -1.57
CA ASP A 214 -4.25 -5.60 -2.98
C ASP A 214 -3.59 -4.59 -3.92
N ARG A 215 -3.90 -3.31 -3.74
CA ARG A 215 -3.39 -2.24 -4.59
C ARG A 215 -1.87 -2.18 -4.61
N VAL A 216 -1.25 -2.16 -3.42
CA VAL A 216 0.21 -2.20 -3.30
C VAL A 216 0.75 -3.52 -3.86
N SER A 217 0.05 -4.64 -3.66
CA SER A 217 0.48 -5.92 -4.22
C SER A 217 0.60 -5.91 -5.73
N ALA A 218 -0.40 -5.35 -6.40
CA ALA A 218 -0.46 -5.22 -7.85
C ALA A 218 0.61 -4.24 -8.35
N PHE A 219 0.71 -3.07 -7.73
CA PHE A 219 1.76 -2.09 -8.04
C PHE A 219 3.16 -2.70 -7.96
N GLN A 220 3.47 -3.37 -6.85
CA GLN A 220 4.77 -4.02 -6.66
C GLN A 220 5.02 -5.10 -7.71
N MET A 221 3.99 -5.86 -8.12
CA MET A 221 4.12 -6.85 -9.19
C MET A 221 4.63 -6.21 -10.48
N GLY A 222 4.04 -5.09 -10.89
CA GLY A 222 4.47 -4.36 -12.09
C GLY A 222 5.85 -3.75 -11.93
N PHE A 223 6.12 -3.14 -10.78
CA PHE A 223 7.42 -2.53 -10.47
C PHE A 223 8.58 -3.54 -10.54
N ILE A 224 8.34 -4.79 -10.15
CA ILE A 224 9.39 -5.83 -10.07
C ILE A 224 9.43 -6.71 -11.32
N SER A 225 8.26 -7.05 -11.88
CA SER A 225 8.12 -8.13 -12.87
C SER A 225 7.71 -7.62 -14.25
N GLY A 226 7.42 -6.31 -14.39
CA GLY A 226 7.10 -5.68 -15.65
C GLY A 226 5.70 -5.99 -16.18
N ALA A 227 5.41 -5.43 -17.37
CA ALA A 227 4.06 -5.42 -17.97
C ALA A 227 3.48 -6.81 -18.26
N SER A 228 4.31 -7.82 -18.52
CA SER A 228 3.84 -9.20 -18.76
C SER A 228 3.14 -9.77 -17.53
N ALA A 229 3.64 -9.47 -16.32
CA ALA A 229 3.00 -9.90 -15.07
C ALA A 229 1.63 -9.24 -14.91
N CYS A 230 1.52 -7.94 -15.22
CA CYS A 230 0.25 -7.21 -15.17
C CYS A 230 -0.81 -7.84 -16.08
N SER A 231 -0.44 -8.23 -17.30
CA SER A 231 -1.38 -8.90 -18.22
C SER A 231 -1.88 -10.28 -17.74
N GLY A 232 -1.19 -10.88 -16.75
CA GLY A 232 -1.55 -12.15 -16.14
C GLY A 232 -2.53 -12.03 -14.97
N ILE A 233 -2.77 -10.82 -14.46
CA ILE A 233 -3.70 -10.59 -13.34
C ILE A 233 -5.13 -10.88 -13.83
N ASN A 234 -5.76 -11.86 -13.20
CA ASN A 234 -7.13 -12.26 -13.44
C ASN A 234 -7.77 -12.70 -12.12
N GLN A 235 -9.06 -13.08 -12.12
CA GLN A 235 -9.77 -13.46 -10.90
C GLN A 235 -9.11 -14.64 -10.16
N GLN A 236 -8.56 -15.62 -10.90
CA GLN A 236 -7.88 -16.76 -10.30
C GLN A 236 -6.56 -16.35 -9.65
N GLU A 237 -5.78 -15.49 -10.30
CA GLU A 237 -4.54 -14.96 -9.74
C GLU A 237 -4.79 -14.14 -8.47
N ILE A 238 -5.79 -13.26 -8.48
CA ILE A 238 -6.17 -12.47 -7.30
C ILE A 238 -6.62 -13.38 -6.15
N ALA A 239 -7.46 -14.38 -6.44
CA ALA A 239 -7.90 -15.35 -5.43
C ALA A 239 -6.71 -16.13 -4.85
N GLN A 240 -5.75 -16.54 -5.69
CA GLN A 240 -4.54 -17.22 -5.23
C GLN A 240 -3.66 -16.31 -4.39
N ARG A 241 -3.51 -15.04 -4.79
CA ARG A 241 -2.70 -14.04 -4.08
C ARG A 241 -3.30 -13.67 -2.72
N ARG A 242 -4.63 -13.52 -2.64
CA ARG A 242 -5.36 -13.25 -1.40
C ARG A 242 -5.41 -14.48 -0.48
N GLY A 243 -5.45 -15.69 -1.02
CA GLY A 243 -5.66 -16.90 -0.22
C GLY A 243 -6.98 -16.83 0.56
N ASP A 244 -6.97 -17.19 1.84
CA ASP A 244 -8.14 -17.10 2.74
C ASP A 244 -8.16 -15.81 3.56
N LEU A 245 -7.49 -14.74 3.10
CA LEU A 245 -7.66 -13.44 3.73
C LEU A 245 -9.12 -12.95 3.62
N PRO A 246 -9.60 -12.18 4.61
CA PRO A 246 -10.91 -11.54 4.54
C PRO A 246 -11.03 -10.71 3.27
N LYS A 247 -12.17 -10.84 2.56
CA LYS A 247 -12.37 -10.23 1.25
C LYS A 247 -12.93 -8.80 1.30
N ALA A 248 -13.59 -8.44 2.40
CA ALA A 248 -14.23 -7.15 2.63
C ALA A 248 -14.48 -6.96 4.14
N LEU A 249 -14.83 -5.75 4.55
CA LEU A 249 -15.40 -5.49 5.88
C LEU A 249 -16.67 -6.35 6.06
N GLN A 250 -16.78 -7.02 7.20
CA GLN A 250 -17.93 -7.89 7.45
C GLN A 250 -19.15 -7.01 7.69
N THR A 251 -20.26 -7.28 7.01
CA THR A 251 -21.56 -6.66 7.35
C THR A 251 -22.28 -7.53 8.37
N ASP A 252 -22.82 -6.89 9.39
CA ASP A 252 -23.65 -7.58 10.37
C ASP A 252 -25.01 -7.97 9.76
N PRO A 253 -25.82 -8.79 10.45
CA PRO A 253 -27.13 -9.20 9.96
C PRO A 253 -28.14 -8.06 9.71
N TYR A 254 -27.84 -6.85 10.19
CA TYR A 254 -28.64 -5.63 10.02
C TYR A 254 -28.16 -4.76 8.86
N GLY A 255 -27.05 -5.14 8.22
CA GLY A 255 -26.45 -4.43 7.09
C GLY A 255 -25.46 -3.34 7.50
N ASP A 256 -25.11 -3.24 8.79
CA ASP A 256 -24.09 -2.32 9.27
C ASP A 256 -22.71 -2.93 9.08
N THR A 257 -21.78 -2.16 8.51
CA THR A 257 -20.38 -2.56 8.37
C THR A 257 -19.74 -2.71 9.74
N GLN A 258 -19.38 -3.93 10.13
CA GLN A 258 -18.53 -4.16 11.30
C GLN A 258 -17.13 -3.71 10.96
N THR A 259 -16.65 -2.74 11.74
CA THR A 259 -15.32 -2.17 11.56
C THR A 259 -14.21 -3.14 11.95
N GLY A 260 -14.49 -4.17 12.77
CA GLY A 260 -13.47 -5.07 13.33
C GLY A 260 -12.74 -4.50 14.55
N GLU A 261 -12.68 -3.18 14.63
CA GLU A 261 -12.01 -2.38 15.65
C GLU A 261 -12.24 -2.84 17.09
N VAL A 262 -11.15 -3.11 17.80
CA VAL A 262 -11.13 -3.36 19.25
C VAL A 262 -10.42 -2.26 20.01
N ALA A 263 -10.91 -1.99 21.23
CA ALA A 263 -10.24 -1.04 22.11
C ALA A 263 -8.85 -1.55 22.54
N ILE A 264 -7.83 -0.70 22.46
CA ILE A 264 -6.49 -1.00 22.96
C ILE A 264 -6.45 -0.84 24.49
N ASN A 265 -6.47 -1.97 25.19
CA ASN A 265 -6.41 -2.05 26.65
C ASN A 265 -5.66 -3.32 27.09
N GLU A 266 -5.42 -3.47 28.41
CA GLU A 266 -4.67 -4.61 28.95
C GLU A 266 -5.29 -5.98 28.60
N ALA A 267 -6.61 -6.09 28.54
CA ALA A 267 -7.31 -7.33 28.24
C ALA A 267 -7.15 -7.72 26.75
N THR A 268 -7.22 -6.75 25.84
CA THR A 268 -6.96 -6.94 24.41
C THR A 268 -5.53 -7.40 24.18
N LEU A 269 -4.55 -6.71 24.78
CA LEU A 269 -3.14 -7.09 24.62
C LEU A 269 -2.82 -8.45 25.25
N SER A 270 -3.43 -8.79 26.38
CA SER A 270 -3.29 -10.12 26.99
C SER A 270 -3.85 -11.22 26.07
N THR A 271 -5.00 -10.98 25.45
CA THR A 271 -5.60 -11.90 24.46
C THR A 271 -4.69 -12.06 23.24
N LEU A 272 -4.12 -10.97 22.75
CA LEU A 272 -3.16 -11.01 21.65
C LEU A 272 -1.91 -11.84 22.02
N MET A 273 -1.38 -11.69 23.23
CA MET A 273 -0.23 -12.50 23.71
C MET A 273 -0.55 -14.00 23.75
N GLU A 274 -1.76 -14.39 24.16
CA GLU A 274 -2.22 -15.79 24.13
C GLU A 274 -2.30 -16.33 22.70
N LEU A 275 -2.89 -15.55 21.79
CA LEU A 275 -2.99 -15.88 20.37
C LEU A 275 -1.60 -16.06 19.75
N LEU A 276 -0.69 -15.12 19.98
CA LEU A 276 0.69 -15.18 19.49
C LEU A 276 1.44 -16.39 20.05
N GLY A 277 1.18 -16.76 21.31
CA GLY A 277 1.69 -17.99 21.91
C GLY A 277 1.23 -19.26 21.18
N LYS A 278 0.00 -19.29 20.67
CA LYS A 278 -0.50 -20.39 19.82
C LYS A 278 0.14 -20.37 18.44
N VAL A 279 0.20 -19.20 17.80
CA VAL A 279 0.74 -19.05 16.44
C VAL A 279 2.22 -19.43 16.39
N PHE A 280 3.03 -18.94 17.32
CA PHE A 280 4.48 -19.12 17.30
C PHE A 280 4.96 -20.30 18.14
N SER A 281 4.21 -20.70 19.17
CA SER A 281 4.59 -21.77 20.10
C SER A 281 6.05 -21.72 20.59
N PRO A 282 6.53 -20.56 21.13
CA PRO A 282 7.90 -20.45 21.62
C PRO A 282 8.11 -21.34 22.85
N LYS A 283 9.36 -21.78 23.08
CA LYS A 283 9.74 -22.53 24.30
C LYS A 283 9.57 -21.66 25.54
N THR A 284 9.92 -20.39 25.44
CA THR A 284 9.78 -19.39 26.52
C THR A 284 9.06 -18.17 25.97
N ALA A 285 7.76 -18.08 26.23
CA ALA A 285 6.96 -16.93 25.82
C ALA A 285 7.47 -15.63 26.49
N PRO A 286 7.47 -14.50 25.77
CA PRO A 286 7.81 -13.20 26.34
C PRO A 286 6.75 -12.76 27.36
N THR A 287 7.20 -11.99 28.36
CA THR A 287 6.30 -11.39 29.37
C THR A 287 5.80 -10.03 28.87
N LEU A 288 4.51 -9.72 29.09
CA LEU A 288 3.95 -8.39 28.82
C LEU A 288 4.11 -7.50 30.07
N SER A 289 4.61 -6.27 29.89
CA SER A 289 4.75 -5.27 30.95
C SER A 289 4.20 -3.92 30.53
N PHE A 290 3.37 -3.32 31.37
CA PHE A 290 2.87 -1.94 31.22
C PHE A 290 3.73 -0.92 31.98
N HIS A 291 4.82 -1.37 32.60
CA HIS A 291 5.79 -0.50 33.24
C HIS A 291 6.95 -0.24 32.29
N THR A 292 7.21 1.03 32.02
CA THR A 292 8.33 1.46 31.19
C THR A 292 9.61 1.56 32.02
N THR A 293 10.23 0.43 32.32
CA THR A 293 11.59 0.38 32.90
C THR A 293 12.65 0.32 31.80
N GLY A 294 13.93 0.57 32.10
CA GLY A 294 14.98 0.54 31.08
C GLY A 294 15.17 -0.84 30.46
N CYS A 295 15.53 -0.87 29.18
CA CYS A 295 15.89 -2.06 28.42
C CYS A 295 17.43 -2.15 28.34
N PRO A 296 18.10 -3.08 29.05
CA PRO A 296 19.56 -3.01 29.21
C PRO A 296 20.37 -3.26 27.93
N ASP A 297 19.80 -4.02 27.00
CA ASP A 297 20.48 -4.58 25.82
C ASP A 297 19.78 -4.27 24.50
N ALA A 298 18.80 -3.36 24.53
CA ALA A 298 18.19 -2.77 23.35
C ALA A 298 17.75 -1.33 23.64
N LYS A 299 17.65 -0.50 22.62
CA LYS A 299 17.09 0.84 22.76
C LYS A 299 15.55 0.77 22.80
N PRO A 300 14.89 1.35 23.83
CA PRO A 300 13.43 1.41 23.83
C PRO A 300 12.88 2.14 22.59
N SER A 301 11.86 1.54 21.98
CA SER A 301 11.14 2.01 20.80
C SER A 301 9.65 2.15 21.15
N PRO A 302 9.21 3.19 21.88
CA PRO A 302 7.79 3.36 22.20
C PRO A 302 6.94 3.48 20.92
N PRO A 303 5.65 3.09 20.95
CA PRO A 303 4.88 2.75 22.15
C PRO A 303 5.00 1.28 22.60
N ALA A 304 5.65 0.39 21.85
CA ALA A 304 5.90 -0.99 22.27
C ALA A 304 7.33 -1.42 21.94
N SER A 305 8.05 -1.93 22.93
CA SER A 305 9.47 -2.30 22.84
C SER A 305 9.67 -3.76 23.26
N TYR A 306 10.60 -4.47 22.61
CA TYR A 306 11.02 -5.80 23.05
C TYR A 306 12.41 -5.73 23.70
N CYS A 307 12.56 -6.30 24.89
CA CYS A 307 13.81 -6.39 25.64
C CYS A 307 14.34 -7.82 25.65
N PRO A 308 15.42 -8.11 24.89
CA PRO A 308 15.96 -9.46 24.78
C PRO A 308 16.47 -10.02 26.13
N ALA A 309 17.19 -9.22 26.94
CA ALA A 309 17.81 -9.69 28.18
C ALA A 309 16.82 -10.24 29.21
N THR A 310 15.62 -9.68 29.23
CA THR A 310 14.54 -10.04 30.16
C THR A 310 13.39 -10.78 29.49
N ASN A 311 13.46 -10.98 28.17
CA ASN A 311 12.38 -11.50 27.33
C ASN A 311 11.03 -10.81 27.60
N THR A 312 11.03 -9.48 27.63
CA THR A 312 9.86 -8.67 28.00
C THR A 312 9.41 -7.77 26.83
N ILE A 313 8.10 -7.72 26.59
CA ILE A 313 7.48 -6.69 25.74
C ILE A 313 6.95 -5.61 26.66
N MET A 314 7.54 -4.43 26.60
CA MET A 314 7.12 -3.25 27.33
C MET A 314 6.19 -2.40 26.49
N VAL A 315 5.09 -1.92 27.08
CA VAL A 315 4.07 -1.16 26.38
C VAL A 315 3.74 0.14 27.12
N ASP A 316 3.84 1.25 26.40
CA ASP A 316 3.14 2.50 26.72
C ASP A 316 1.71 2.36 26.19
N LEU A 317 0.80 1.96 27.07
CA LEU A 317 -0.58 1.68 26.69
C LEU A 317 -1.30 2.93 26.16
N ALA A 318 -1.01 4.10 26.71
CA ALA A 318 -1.62 5.35 26.27
C ALA A 318 -1.12 5.74 24.87
N GLY A 319 0.19 5.65 24.64
CA GLY A 319 0.77 5.88 23.32
C GLY A 319 0.24 4.90 22.27
N LEU A 320 0.11 3.62 22.63
CA LEU A 320 -0.42 2.59 21.74
C LEU A 320 -1.90 2.83 21.40
N ALA A 321 -2.73 3.16 22.40
CA ALA A 321 -4.13 3.49 22.18
C ALA A 321 -4.33 4.77 21.35
N ALA A 322 -3.42 5.74 21.45
CA ALA A 322 -3.46 6.95 20.62
C ALA A 322 -3.19 6.65 19.14
N MET A 323 -2.32 5.67 18.84
CA MET A 323 -2.06 5.22 17.47
C MET A 323 -3.21 4.42 16.87
N ALA A 324 -4.04 3.80 17.72
CA ALA A 324 -5.20 3.00 17.30
C ALA A 324 -6.47 3.83 17.02
N LYS A 325 -6.35 5.15 16.98
CA LYS A 325 -7.51 6.00 16.72
C LYS A 325 -7.87 5.89 15.24
N VAL A 326 -9.09 5.44 14.97
CA VAL A 326 -9.63 5.34 13.61
C VAL A 326 -9.50 6.68 12.87
N SER A 327 -8.89 6.64 11.69
CA SER A 327 -8.80 7.80 10.78
C SER A 327 -10.17 8.11 10.16
N ASP A 328 -10.56 9.39 10.09
CA ASP A 328 -11.71 9.81 9.28
C ASP A 328 -11.27 9.91 7.82
N GLU A 329 -11.98 9.27 6.89
CA GLU A 329 -11.70 9.30 5.45
C GLU A 329 -11.64 10.72 4.88
N LYS A 330 -12.32 11.68 5.52
CA LYS A 330 -12.29 13.11 5.16
C LYS A 330 -10.98 13.81 5.54
N GLU A 331 -10.15 13.18 6.37
CA GLU A 331 -8.87 13.74 6.80
C GLU A 331 -7.75 13.50 5.77
N HIS A 332 -8.02 12.74 4.70
CA HIS A 332 -7.03 12.36 3.66
C HIS A 332 -5.77 11.70 4.25
N THR A 333 -5.95 10.97 5.34
CA THR A 333 -4.91 10.20 6.03
C THR A 333 -4.92 8.76 5.56
N LEU A 334 -3.80 8.07 5.77
CA LEU A 334 -3.73 6.62 5.55
C LEU A 334 -4.66 5.89 6.54
N PRO A 335 -5.18 4.71 6.18
CA PRO A 335 -5.97 3.87 7.08
C PRO A 335 -5.28 3.69 8.42
N GLN A 336 -5.99 4.01 9.50
CA GLN A 336 -5.57 3.83 10.88
C GLN A 336 -6.74 3.28 11.69
N GLY A 337 -6.41 2.48 12.71
CA GLY A 337 -7.34 1.73 13.54
C GLY A 337 -6.57 0.84 14.53
N ASP A 338 -7.26 -0.09 15.17
CA ASP A 338 -6.71 -0.98 16.18
C ASP A 338 -5.46 -1.76 15.73
N ASP A 339 -5.41 -2.25 14.51
CA ASP A 339 -4.30 -3.03 14.00
C ASP A 339 -3.08 -2.18 13.64
N THR A 340 -3.24 -0.87 13.51
CA THR A 340 -2.10 0.07 13.57
C THR A 340 -1.29 -0.12 14.86
N ALA A 341 -1.96 -0.45 15.96
CA ALA A 341 -1.34 -0.77 17.24
C ALA A 341 -1.06 -2.26 17.43
N LEU A 342 -2.01 -3.14 17.11
CA LEU A 342 -1.86 -4.58 17.35
C LEU A 342 -0.74 -5.16 16.48
N SER A 343 -0.58 -4.74 15.22
CA SER A 343 0.54 -5.17 14.37
C SER A 343 1.91 -4.81 14.95
N ILE A 344 2.04 -3.67 15.67
CA ILE A 344 3.26 -3.31 16.39
C ILE A 344 3.50 -4.31 17.53
N MET A 345 2.48 -4.65 18.31
CA MET A 345 2.59 -5.66 19.36
C MET A 345 2.98 -7.04 18.81
N MET A 346 2.37 -7.47 17.71
CA MET A 346 2.73 -8.70 17.01
C MET A 346 4.20 -8.68 16.58
N SER A 347 4.69 -7.55 16.06
CA SER A 347 6.10 -7.38 15.67
C SER A 347 7.06 -7.52 16.86
N ARG A 348 6.70 -7.00 18.03
CA ARG A 348 7.55 -7.14 19.24
C ARG A 348 7.58 -8.59 19.73
N TYR A 349 6.49 -9.33 19.61
CA TYR A 349 6.49 -10.77 19.88
C TYR A 349 7.31 -11.54 18.86
N ALA A 350 7.23 -11.18 17.57
CA ALA A 350 8.04 -11.79 16.53
C ALA A 350 9.55 -11.59 16.77
N LEU A 351 9.98 -10.47 17.36
CA LEU A 351 11.36 -10.29 17.83
C LEU A 351 11.74 -11.30 18.93
N ALA A 352 10.84 -11.58 19.89
CA ALA A 352 11.09 -12.58 20.91
C ALA A 352 11.29 -13.99 20.33
N VAL A 353 10.50 -14.35 19.32
CA VAL A 353 10.62 -15.64 18.62
C VAL A 353 11.93 -15.72 17.84
N GLN A 354 12.38 -14.62 17.25
CA GLN A 354 13.68 -14.56 16.59
C GLN A 354 14.84 -14.66 17.60
N HIS A 355 14.71 -14.01 18.76
CA HIS A 355 15.71 -14.06 19.83
C HIS A 355 15.87 -15.48 20.38
N GLU A 356 14.77 -16.22 20.59
CA GLU A 356 14.82 -17.63 21.01
C GLU A 356 15.59 -18.52 20.02
N ARG A 357 15.60 -18.16 18.73
CA ARG A 357 16.39 -18.84 17.70
C ARG A 357 17.86 -18.42 17.65
N GLY A 358 18.31 -17.54 18.54
CA GLY A 358 19.68 -17.04 18.61
C GLY A 358 20.06 -16.13 17.45
N LEU A 359 19.08 -15.50 16.80
CA LEU A 359 19.31 -14.58 15.69
C LEU A 359 19.71 -13.19 16.22
N PRO A 360 20.42 -12.37 15.43
CA PRO A 360 20.77 -11.00 15.83
C PRO A 360 19.54 -10.15 16.10
N MET A 361 19.58 -9.29 17.11
CA MET A 361 18.46 -8.40 17.46
C MET A 361 18.58 -6.99 16.88
N GLN A 362 19.78 -6.57 16.48
CA GLN A 362 20.08 -5.30 15.82
C GLN A 362 20.58 -5.58 14.40
N SER A 363 19.65 -5.75 13.46
CA SER A 363 19.96 -6.06 12.08
C SER A 363 18.81 -5.63 11.17
N PRO A 364 19.10 -5.04 10.00
CA PRO A 364 18.06 -4.73 9.03
C PRO A 364 17.40 -6.01 8.45
N TRP A 365 18.08 -7.17 8.51
CA TRP A 365 17.44 -8.46 8.20
C TRP A 365 16.46 -8.90 9.27
N THR A 366 16.74 -8.61 10.55
CA THR A 366 15.79 -8.81 11.65
C THR A 366 14.56 -7.96 11.44
N ALA A 367 14.71 -6.68 11.08
CA ALA A 367 13.59 -5.80 10.76
C ALA A 367 12.67 -6.37 9.65
N LEU A 368 13.23 -6.84 8.52
CA LEU A 368 12.43 -7.46 7.46
C LEU A 368 11.81 -8.80 7.87
N ARG A 369 12.55 -9.60 8.63
CA ARG A 369 12.04 -10.88 9.13
C ARG A 369 10.89 -10.66 10.11
N THR A 370 10.98 -9.64 10.97
CA THR A 370 9.90 -9.21 11.86
C THR A 370 8.65 -8.88 11.07
N ALA A 371 8.75 -8.03 10.04
CA ALA A 371 7.60 -7.70 9.19
C ALA A 371 6.97 -8.94 8.54
N CYS A 372 7.80 -9.85 8.01
CA CYS A 372 7.33 -11.11 7.44
C CYS A 372 6.63 -11.99 8.49
N LEU A 373 7.21 -12.18 9.66
CA LEU A 373 6.58 -12.98 10.72
C LEU A 373 5.28 -12.34 11.22
N THR A 374 5.20 -11.01 11.30
CA THR A 374 3.95 -10.30 11.58
C THR A 374 2.90 -10.60 10.51
N GLY A 375 3.26 -10.61 9.23
CA GLY A 375 2.35 -11.02 8.14
C GLY A 375 1.84 -12.47 8.28
N VAL A 376 2.67 -13.39 8.79
CA VAL A 376 2.23 -14.77 9.11
C VAL A 376 1.17 -14.77 10.21
N VAL A 377 1.31 -13.91 11.23
CA VAL A 377 0.29 -13.77 12.29
C VAL A 377 -1.04 -13.32 11.69
N HIS A 378 -1.03 -12.28 10.85
CA HIS A 378 -2.25 -11.80 10.20
C HIS A 378 -2.92 -12.91 9.39
N ARG A 379 -2.14 -13.65 8.60
CA ARG A 379 -2.68 -14.80 7.85
C ARG A 379 -3.35 -15.84 8.76
N LYS A 380 -2.80 -16.08 9.95
CA LYS A 380 -3.38 -17.01 10.93
C LYS A 380 -4.61 -16.46 11.62
N MET A 381 -4.68 -15.14 11.83
CA MET A 381 -5.84 -14.45 12.38
C MET A 381 -7.02 -14.33 11.40
N ALA A 382 -6.85 -14.71 10.14
CA ALA A 382 -7.96 -14.83 9.18
C ALA A 382 -8.93 -15.98 9.52
N GLU A 383 -8.54 -16.89 10.40
CA GLU A 383 -9.39 -17.95 10.94
C GLU A 383 -9.41 -17.88 12.49
N PRO A 384 -10.49 -18.31 13.15
CA PRO A 384 -10.54 -18.33 14.62
C PRO A 384 -9.43 -19.18 15.23
N ILE A 385 -8.79 -18.67 16.28
CA ILE A 385 -7.74 -19.36 17.04
C ILE A 385 -8.25 -19.62 18.46
N ASP A 386 -8.31 -20.89 18.88
CA ASP A 386 -8.71 -21.26 20.24
C ASP A 386 -7.62 -20.89 21.25
N THR A 387 -7.83 -19.77 21.95
CA THR A 387 -6.98 -19.26 23.01
C THR A 387 -7.34 -19.90 24.36
N PRO A 388 -6.41 -19.97 25.34
CA PRO A 388 -6.71 -20.48 26.68
C PRO A 388 -7.87 -19.76 27.38
N SER A 389 -8.07 -18.47 27.11
CA SER A 389 -9.19 -17.69 27.64
C SER A 389 -10.48 -17.80 26.82
N HIS A 390 -10.46 -18.52 25.69
CA HIS A 390 -11.53 -18.60 24.68
C HIS A 390 -12.00 -17.23 24.17
N LYS A 391 -11.12 -16.23 24.23
CA LYS A 391 -11.33 -14.92 23.60
C LYS A 391 -10.72 -14.92 22.21
N GLU A 392 -11.39 -14.26 21.29
CA GLU A 392 -11.00 -14.22 19.89
C GLU A 392 -10.59 -12.80 19.49
N LEU A 393 -9.56 -12.72 18.65
CA LEU A 393 -9.22 -11.55 17.85
C LEU A 393 -9.15 -12.06 16.41
N LEU A 394 -10.15 -11.70 15.61
CA LEU A 394 -10.28 -12.14 14.23
C LEU A 394 -9.94 -10.97 13.31
N LEU A 395 -9.08 -11.24 12.34
CA LEU A 395 -8.64 -10.26 11.37
C LEU A 395 -9.80 -9.84 10.45
N THR A 396 -9.92 -8.55 10.19
CA THR A 396 -10.76 -8.00 9.12
C THR A 396 -9.94 -7.49 7.94
N ALA A 397 -10.61 -7.10 6.84
CA ALA A 397 -9.93 -6.50 5.70
C ALA A 397 -9.33 -5.12 6.04
N GLY A 398 -9.95 -4.36 6.96
CA GLY A 398 -9.47 -3.05 7.42
C GLY A 398 -8.14 -3.14 8.16
N ASP A 399 -8.01 -4.13 9.05
CA ASP A 399 -6.81 -4.38 9.84
C ASP A 399 -5.56 -4.54 8.96
N LEU A 400 -5.66 -5.27 7.84
CA LEU A 400 -4.53 -5.40 6.91
C LEU A 400 -4.12 -4.08 6.28
N ASP A 401 -5.08 -3.21 5.98
CA ASP A 401 -4.84 -1.90 5.39
C ASP A 401 -4.12 -0.98 6.38
N GLU A 402 -4.49 -1.07 7.66
CA GLU A 402 -3.84 -0.36 8.75
C GLU A 402 -2.40 -0.84 8.97
N ALA A 403 -2.15 -2.16 8.95
CA ALA A 403 -0.79 -2.69 9.03
C ALA A 403 0.08 -2.20 7.86
N VAL A 404 -0.46 -2.21 6.62
CA VAL A 404 0.24 -1.70 5.43
C VAL A 404 0.51 -0.21 5.54
N ALA A 405 -0.46 0.59 5.99
CA ALA A 405 -0.29 2.00 6.27
C ALA A 405 0.78 2.28 7.34
N GLY A 406 0.80 1.48 8.42
CA GLY A 406 1.81 1.55 9.48
C GLY A 406 3.22 1.25 8.97
N LEU A 407 3.35 0.28 8.08
CA LEU A 407 4.62 -0.04 7.40
C LEU A 407 5.16 1.11 6.54
N LEU A 408 4.32 2.05 6.09
CA LEU A 408 4.74 3.26 5.38
C LEU A 408 5.02 4.45 6.30
N THR A 409 4.29 4.57 7.41
CA THR A 409 4.27 5.81 8.21
C THR A 409 5.10 5.73 9.49
N ASN A 410 4.88 4.71 10.31
CA ASN A 410 5.54 4.56 11.61
C ASN A 410 6.72 3.58 11.57
N HIS A 411 6.73 2.67 10.58
CA HIS A 411 7.83 1.74 10.28
C HIS A 411 8.09 0.68 11.36
N MET A 412 7.31 0.69 12.45
CA MET A 412 7.57 -0.10 13.64
C MET A 412 7.38 -1.59 13.39
N VAL A 413 6.43 -2.00 12.55
CA VAL A 413 6.24 -3.43 12.23
C VAL A 413 7.49 -4.04 11.58
N ALA A 414 8.22 -3.24 10.80
CA ALA A 414 9.44 -3.64 10.12
C ALA A 414 10.66 -3.01 10.79
N SER A 415 10.81 -3.17 12.11
CA SER A 415 11.97 -2.68 12.85
C SER A 415 12.62 -3.76 13.70
N ASP A 416 13.90 -3.55 14.00
CA ASP A 416 14.68 -4.39 14.89
C ASP A 416 14.37 -4.08 16.37
N ALA A 417 15.12 -4.69 17.30
CA ALA A 417 14.89 -4.49 18.74
C ALA A 417 15.14 -3.05 19.23
N ASP A 418 15.95 -2.28 18.49
CA ASP A 418 16.23 -0.87 18.80
C ASP A 418 15.23 0.09 18.14
N GLY A 419 14.25 -0.45 17.41
CA GLY A 419 13.30 0.32 16.61
C GLY A 419 13.89 0.81 15.28
N THR A 420 15.06 0.32 14.86
CA THR A 420 15.66 0.70 13.58
C THR A 420 15.00 -0.07 12.45
N SER A 421 14.50 0.65 11.44
CA SER A 421 13.81 0.07 10.27
C SER A 421 14.69 0.13 9.01
N VAL A 422 14.26 -0.58 7.97
CA VAL A 422 14.82 -0.46 6.62
C VAL A 422 14.29 0.81 5.95
N PRO A 423 15.05 1.41 5.00
CA PRO A 423 14.72 2.73 4.46
C PRO A 423 13.42 2.78 3.65
N ALA A 424 13.13 1.76 2.84
CA ALA A 424 12.01 1.81 1.89
C ALA A 424 10.78 1.05 2.38
N GLY A 425 9.63 1.73 2.45
CA GLY A 425 8.30 1.16 2.68
C GLY A 425 7.93 0.08 1.68
N PHE A 426 8.35 0.24 0.43
CA PHE A 426 8.23 -0.83 -0.57
C PHE A 426 8.81 -2.17 -0.06
N THR A 427 10.02 -2.15 0.50
CA THR A 427 10.70 -3.37 0.99
C THR A 427 10.04 -3.89 2.27
N ARG A 428 9.58 -2.98 3.15
CA ARG A 428 8.82 -3.32 4.37
C ARG A 428 7.53 -4.08 4.04
N ILE A 429 6.72 -3.53 3.13
CA ILE A 429 5.46 -4.14 2.69
C ILE A 429 5.72 -5.45 1.94
N ALA A 430 6.76 -5.51 1.09
CA ALA A 430 7.11 -6.75 0.38
C ALA A 430 7.50 -7.89 1.34
N ALA A 431 8.13 -7.57 2.48
CA ALA A 431 8.44 -8.54 3.52
C ALA A 431 7.18 -9.01 4.25
N PHE A 432 6.33 -8.09 4.70
CA PHE A 432 5.04 -8.39 5.32
C PHE A 432 4.17 -9.29 4.43
N ARG A 433 4.00 -8.92 3.15
CA ARG A 433 3.30 -9.73 2.13
C ARG A 433 3.87 -11.14 1.99
N GLY A 434 5.19 -11.28 2.08
CA GLY A 434 5.85 -12.58 2.04
C GLY A 434 5.41 -13.51 3.17
N GLY A 435 5.10 -12.94 4.34
CA GLY A 435 4.52 -13.66 5.46
C GLY A 435 3.05 -13.98 5.27
N VAL A 436 2.27 -13.00 4.83
CA VAL A 436 0.83 -13.16 4.56
C VAL A 436 0.56 -14.29 3.56
N ALA A 437 1.35 -14.36 2.49
CA ALA A 437 1.25 -15.41 1.48
C ALA A 437 1.98 -16.71 1.85
N GLY A 438 2.78 -16.69 2.91
CA GLY A 438 3.76 -17.72 3.23
C GLY A 438 3.56 -18.36 4.60
N ASN A 439 4.67 -18.78 5.19
CA ASN A 439 4.73 -19.34 6.53
C ASN A 439 6.04 -18.91 7.21
N MET A 440 6.20 -19.29 8.48
CA MET A 440 7.38 -18.91 9.27
C MET A 440 8.70 -19.34 8.60
N ASP A 441 8.78 -20.57 8.10
CA ASP A 441 10.02 -21.11 7.50
C ASP A 441 10.40 -20.35 6.22
N ALA A 442 9.40 -19.90 5.45
CA ALA A 442 9.62 -19.02 4.31
C ALA A 442 10.24 -17.68 4.75
N CYS A 443 9.76 -17.09 5.86
CA CYS A 443 10.34 -15.85 6.40
C CYS A 443 11.81 -16.02 6.82
N TYR A 444 12.15 -17.10 7.54
CA TYR A 444 13.54 -17.38 7.94
C TYR A 444 14.45 -17.67 6.74
N SER A 445 13.96 -18.43 5.77
CA SER A 445 14.72 -18.76 4.56
C SER A 445 14.95 -17.51 3.69
N ARG A 446 13.97 -16.62 3.64
CA ARG A 446 14.01 -15.40 2.84
C ARG A 446 14.92 -14.34 3.45
N TYR A 447 14.93 -14.22 4.77
CA TYR A 447 15.72 -13.25 5.53
C TYR A 447 16.65 -13.98 6.51
N PRO A 448 17.79 -14.52 6.06
CA PRO A 448 18.67 -15.36 6.90
C PRO A 448 19.65 -14.58 7.78
N GLY A 449 19.83 -13.26 7.56
CA GLY A 449 20.88 -12.44 8.18
C GLY A 449 20.59 -11.87 9.57
#